data_AF-A0A9D8LEY2-F1
#
_entry.id   AF-A0A9D8LEY2-F1
#
_cell.length_a   1.000
_cell.length_b   1.000
_cell.length_c   1.000
_cell.angle_alpha   90.00
_cell.angle_beta   90.00
_cell.angle_gamma   90.00
#
_symmetry.space_group_name_H-M   'P 1'
#
loop_
_entity.id
_entity.type
_entity.pdbx_description
1 polymer ?
#
loop_
_entity_poly.entity_id
_entity_poly.type
_entity_poly.pdbx_seq_one_letter_code
_entity_poly.pdbx_strand_id
1 'polypeptide(L)'
;MPMFNSTRRVKHSPAEMFALVADVEKYPQFLPLCEGLVVRRRTPREGGGEVLLADMTVGYKAIRETFTSRVTLDPANLKILVEYVDGPFRYLENRWSFRPAEKGSEVVFFISYEFAS
;
A
#
# COMPACT_ATOMS: atom_id res chain seq x y z
N MET A 1 -7.20 7.20 -17.21
CA MET A 1 -6.62 6.50 -16.04
C MET A 1 -7.67 5.62 -15.38
N PRO A 2 -7.51 4.29 -15.39
CA PRO A 2 -8.32 3.39 -14.58
C PRO A 2 -8.28 3.75 -13.09
N MET A 3 -9.41 3.58 -12.43
CA MET A 3 -9.57 3.80 -11.00
C MET A 3 -10.41 2.67 -10.42
N PHE A 4 -10.00 2.16 -9.28
CA PHE A 4 -10.74 1.14 -8.54
C PHE A 4 -10.82 1.55 -7.08
N ASN A 5 -12.01 1.41 -6.51
CA ASN A 5 -12.25 1.59 -5.09
C ASN A 5 -12.95 0.36 -4.55
N SER A 6 -12.61 -0.01 -3.32
CA SER A 6 -13.25 -1.11 -2.62
C SER A 6 -13.31 -0.79 -1.13
N THR A 7 -14.45 -1.11 -0.52
CA THR A 7 -14.65 -0.98 0.91
C THR A 7 -15.00 -2.35 1.47
N ARG A 8 -14.27 -2.79 2.49
CA ARG A 8 -14.53 -4.07 3.17
C ARG A 8 -14.63 -3.89 4.67
N ARG A 9 -15.63 -4.50 5.29
CA ARG A 9 -15.75 -4.59 6.74
C ARG A 9 -15.06 -5.85 7.25
N VAL A 10 -14.26 -5.69 8.30
CA VAL A 10 -13.52 -6.77 8.95
C VAL A 10 -13.69 -6.71 10.46
N LYS A 11 -13.49 -7.84 11.13
CA LYS A 11 -13.66 -7.96 12.60
C LYS A 11 -12.48 -7.44 13.42
N HIS A 12 -11.38 -7.08 12.75
CA HIS A 12 -10.19 -6.53 13.38
C HIS A 12 -10.30 -5.01 13.57
N SER A 13 -9.60 -4.49 14.56
CA SER A 13 -9.54 -3.05 14.82
C SER A 13 -8.87 -2.29 13.68
N PRO A 14 -9.18 -0.98 13.51
CA PRO A 14 -8.52 -0.15 12.50
C PRO A 14 -6.99 -0.13 12.64
N ALA A 15 -6.49 -0.16 13.88
CA ALA A 15 -5.05 -0.16 14.18
C ALA A 15 -4.37 -1.48 13.79
N GLU A 16 -4.99 -2.63 14.05
CA GLU A 16 -4.48 -3.93 13.61
C GLU A 16 -4.42 -4.01 12.07
N MET A 17 -5.46 -3.55 11.39
CA MET A 17 -5.50 -3.54 9.93
C MET A 17 -4.50 -2.55 9.33
N PHE A 18 -4.32 -1.38 9.96
CA PHE A 18 -3.26 -0.45 9.60
C PHE A 18 -1.89 -1.09 9.73
N ALA A 19 -1.59 -1.73 10.87
CA ALA A 19 -0.31 -2.38 11.11
C ALA A 19 -0.04 -3.51 10.11
N LEU A 20 -1.07 -4.29 9.76
CA LEU A 20 -0.98 -5.35 8.75
C LEU A 20 -0.57 -4.81 7.37
N VAL A 21 -1.17 -3.69 6.93
CA VAL A 21 -0.89 -3.08 5.63
C VAL A 21 0.39 -2.21 5.66
N ALA A 22 0.74 -1.64 6.81
CA ALA A 22 1.98 -0.89 6.97
C ALA A 22 3.22 -1.79 6.89
N ASP A 23 3.08 -3.07 7.23
CA ASP A 23 4.15 -4.07 7.16
C ASP A 23 4.32 -4.64 5.74
N VAL A 24 4.70 -3.73 4.82
CA VAL A 24 4.86 -4.02 3.40
C VAL A 24 5.86 -5.15 3.13
N GLU A 25 6.89 -5.32 3.97
CA GLU A 25 7.93 -6.34 3.79
C GLU A 25 7.39 -7.77 3.91
N LYS A 26 6.24 -7.97 4.56
CA LYS A 26 5.58 -9.27 4.66
C LYS A 26 4.69 -9.61 3.47
N TYR A 27 4.44 -8.67 2.56
CA TYR A 27 3.53 -8.87 1.43
C TYR A 27 3.84 -10.10 0.58
N PRO A 28 5.11 -10.44 0.27
CA PRO A 28 5.43 -11.65 -0.49
C PRO A 28 4.97 -12.96 0.17
N GLN A 29 4.70 -12.95 1.48
CA GLN A 29 4.28 -14.15 2.21
C GLN A 29 2.81 -14.48 2.01
N PHE A 30 1.98 -13.51 1.59
CA PHE A 30 0.52 -13.68 1.54
C PHE A 30 -0.18 -13.05 0.33
N LEU A 31 0.46 -12.11 -0.38
CA LEU A 31 -0.08 -11.58 -1.63
C LEU A 31 0.38 -12.45 -2.80
N PRO A 32 -0.52 -13.17 -3.48
CA PRO A 32 -0.16 -14.17 -4.50
C PRO A 32 0.55 -13.58 -5.73
N LEU A 33 0.47 -12.27 -5.92
CA LEU A 33 1.11 -11.57 -7.05
C LEU A 33 2.37 -10.79 -6.63
N CYS A 34 2.68 -10.71 -5.33
CA CYS A 34 3.86 -10.03 -4.84
C CYS A 34 5.00 -11.04 -4.76
N GLU A 35 5.95 -10.96 -5.68
CA GLU A 35 7.12 -11.85 -5.66
C GLU A 35 8.22 -11.34 -4.73
N GLY A 36 8.26 -10.04 -4.49
CA GLY A 36 9.27 -9.42 -3.64
C GLY A 36 8.87 -8.01 -3.24
N LEU A 37 9.28 -7.61 -2.04
CA LEU A 37 9.17 -6.25 -1.58
C LEU A 37 10.39 -5.89 -0.73
N VAL A 38 11.09 -4.82 -1.11
CA VAL A 38 12.31 -4.37 -0.44
C VAL A 38 12.17 -2.90 -0.05
N VAL A 39 12.28 -2.61 1.25
CA VAL A 39 12.32 -1.23 1.73
C VAL A 39 13.75 -0.69 1.61
N ARG A 40 13.97 0.24 0.66
CA ARG A 40 15.27 0.88 0.43
C ARG A 40 15.62 1.90 1.51
N ARG A 41 14.61 2.64 2.00
CA ARG A 41 14.82 3.72 2.98
C ARG A 41 13.59 3.88 3.86
N ARG A 42 13.82 4.17 5.13
CA ARG A 42 12.80 4.58 6.11
C ARG A 42 13.15 5.97 6.60
N THR A 43 12.19 6.90 6.53
CA THR A 43 12.39 8.29 6.97
C THR A 43 11.29 8.65 7.98
N PRO A 44 11.60 8.85 9.27
CA PRO A 44 10.59 9.26 10.24
C PRO A 44 10.03 10.65 9.90
N ARG A 45 8.78 10.91 10.25
CA ARG A 45 8.13 12.22 10.08
C ARG A 45 7.95 12.93 11.42
N GLU A 46 8.09 14.25 11.42
CA GLU A 46 7.67 15.06 12.55
C GLU A 46 6.16 14.90 12.78
N GLY A 47 5.75 14.62 14.02
CA GLY A 47 4.37 14.31 14.37
C GLY A 47 4.00 12.82 14.33
N GLY A 48 4.95 11.93 14.04
CA GLY A 48 4.76 10.47 14.04
C GLY A 48 4.55 9.88 12.65
N GLY A 49 4.73 8.56 12.56
CA GLY A 49 4.74 7.84 11.28
C GLY A 49 6.07 7.92 10.54
N GLU A 50 6.09 7.39 9.32
CA GLU A 50 7.30 7.30 8.50
C GLU A 50 6.96 7.33 7.00
N VAL A 51 7.94 7.72 6.20
CA VAL A 51 7.92 7.57 4.75
C VAL A 51 8.92 6.50 4.36
N LEU A 52 8.42 5.45 3.70
CA LEU A 52 9.22 4.39 3.13
C LEU A 52 9.47 4.69 1.65
N LEU A 53 10.66 4.37 1.18
CA LEU A 53 10.93 4.16 -0.25
C LEU A 53 11.07 2.66 -0.44
N ALA A 54 10.17 2.04 -1.20
CA ALA A 54 10.09 0.60 -1.33
C ALA A 54 9.94 0.16 -2.79
N ASP A 55 10.67 -0.89 -3.16
CA ASP A 55 10.51 -1.59 -4.42
C ASP A 55 9.55 -2.74 -4.24
N MET A 56 8.55 -2.84 -5.11
CA MET A 56 7.69 -4.01 -5.18
C MET A 56 7.84 -4.68 -6.54
N THR A 57 8.13 -5.97 -6.51
CA THR A 57 8.11 -6.85 -7.69
C THR A 57 6.78 -7.58 -7.75
N VAL A 58 6.03 -7.34 -8.82
CA VAL A 58 4.75 -7.98 -9.09
C VAL A 58 4.91 -8.98 -10.23
N GLY A 59 4.51 -10.22 -9.99
CA GLY A 59 4.51 -11.30 -10.96
C GLY A 59 3.08 -11.75 -11.29
N TYR A 60 2.73 -11.73 -12.58
CA TYR A 60 1.50 -12.37 -13.06
C TYR A 60 1.71 -12.98 -14.45
N LYS A 61 1.60 -14.31 -14.52
CA LYS A 61 1.89 -15.09 -15.74
C LYS A 61 3.31 -14.79 -16.26
N ALA A 62 3.43 -14.30 -17.49
CA ALA A 62 4.72 -13.96 -18.11
C ALA A 62 5.19 -12.54 -17.79
N ILE A 63 4.38 -11.75 -17.07
CA ILE A 63 4.71 -10.37 -16.72
C ILE A 63 5.36 -10.37 -15.35
N ARG A 64 6.57 -9.83 -15.28
CA ARG A 64 7.31 -9.62 -14.04
C ARG A 64 7.86 -8.20 -14.06
N GLU A 65 7.28 -7.36 -13.23
CA GLU A 65 7.56 -5.93 -13.23
C GLU A 65 7.97 -5.48 -11.83
N THR A 66 8.98 -4.61 -11.76
CA THR A 66 9.41 -4.01 -10.49
C THR A 66 9.21 -2.51 -10.57
N PHE A 67 8.58 -1.94 -9.54
CA PHE A 67 8.41 -0.50 -9.43
C PHE A 67 8.77 -0.01 -8.04
N THR A 68 9.31 1.21 -8.01
CA THR A 68 9.64 1.94 -6.81
C THR A 68 8.45 2.82 -6.42
N SER A 69 8.08 2.77 -5.14
CA SER A 69 6.99 3.56 -4.58
C SER A 69 7.42 4.26 -3.30
N ARG A 70 6.84 5.44 -3.05
CA ARG A 70 6.91 6.15 -1.79
C ARG A 70 5.68 5.79 -0.98
N VAL A 71 5.87 5.15 0.18
CA VAL A 71 4.80 4.76 1.09
C VAL A 71 4.81 5.68 2.30
N THR A 72 3.83 6.57 2.40
CA THR A 72 3.64 7.46 3.55
C THR A 72 2.69 6.80 4.54
N LEU A 73 3.21 6.49 5.72
CA LEU A 73 2.45 5.91 6.83
C LEU A 73 2.03 7.02 7.79
N ASP A 74 0.72 7.17 8.00
CA ASP A 74 0.11 8.11 8.93
C ASP A 74 -0.69 7.33 10.00
N PRO A 75 -0.03 6.88 11.08
CA PRO A 75 -0.68 6.12 12.14
C PRO A 75 -1.67 6.95 12.95
N ALA A 76 -1.49 8.26 13.04
CA ALA A 76 -2.39 9.16 13.77
C ALA A 76 -3.78 9.23 13.11
N ASN A 77 -3.82 9.23 11.77
CA ASN A 77 -5.07 9.25 11.01
C ASN A 77 -5.47 7.86 10.47
N LEU A 78 -4.67 6.83 10.71
CA LEU A 78 -4.84 5.47 10.17
C LEU A 78 -4.99 5.49 8.64
N LYS A 79 -4.02 6.11 7.98
CA LYS A 79 -3.97 6.25 6.52
C LYS A 79 -2.62 5.83 5.96
N ILE A 80 -2.66 5.22 4.79
CA ILE A 80 -1.46 4.90 4.01
C ILE A 80 -1.64 5.49 2.63
N LEU A 81 -0.65 6.26 2.19
CA LEU A 81 -0.59 6.80 0.83
C LEU A 81 0.64 6.20 0.14
N VAL A 82 0.43 5.56 -0.99
CA VAL A 82 1.46 5.00 -1.85
C VAL A 82 1.48 5.80 -3.14
N GLU A 83 2.63 6.37 -3.47
CA GLU A 83 2.85 7.16 -4.67
C GLU A 83 3.94 6.53 -5.51
N TYR A 84 3.75 6.49 -6.81
CA TYR A 84 4.75 6.04 -7.76
C TYR A 84 6.00 6.93 -7.73
N VAL A 85 7.17 6.31 -7.86
CA VAL A 85 8.47 7.01 -7.98
C VAL A 85 9.17 6.66 -9.27
N ASP A 86 9.32 5.36 -9.58
CA ASP A 86 10.10 4.88 -10.74
C ASP A 86 9.70 3.44 -11.14
N GLY A 87 9.98 3.01 -12.37
CA GLY A 87 9.54 1.73 -12.93
C GLY A 87 8.72 1.79 -14.25
N PRO A 88 7.87 0.78 -14.54
CA PRO A 88 7.18 0.62 -15.82
C PRO A 88 5.82 1.36 -15.90
N PHE A 89 5.38 1.96 -14.80
CA PHE A 89 4.13 2.72 -14.75
C PHE A 89 4.39 4.19 -15.09
N ARG A 90 3.42 4.88 -15.68
CA ARG A 90 3.44 6.36 -15.73
C ARG A 90 2.93 6.96 -14.45
N TYR A 91 2.00 6.26 -13.80
CA TYR A 91 1.33 6.72 -12.61
C TYR A 91 0.83 5.52 -11.81
N LEU A 92 1.00 5.59 -10.50
CA LEU A 92 0.33 4.73 -9.54
C LEU A 92 0.13 5.55 -8.27
N GLU A 93 -1.10 5.56 -7.81
CA GLU A 93 -1.48 6.09 -6.52
C GLU A 93 -2.39 5.09 -5.84
N ASN A 94 -2.03 4.70 -4.62
CA ASN A 94 -2.84 3.82 -3.81
C ASN A 94 -3.06 4.43 -2.43
N ARG A 95 -4.32 4.44 -1.99
CA ARG A 95 -4.73 5.02 -0.72
C ARG A 95 -5.45 3.96 0.11
N TRP A 96 -5.03 3.84 1.35
CA TRP A 96 -5.73 3.06 2.36
C TRP A 96 -6.25 3.97 3.46
N SER A 97 -7.43 3.68 3.97
CA SER A 97 -7.97 4.30 5.17
C SER A 97 -8.66 3.24 6.01
N PHE A 98 -8.37 3.24 7.31
CA PHE A 98 -8.93 2.29 8.25
C PHE A 98 -9.84 3.05 9.22
N ARG A 99 -11.15 2.78 9.15
CA ARG A 99 -12.16 3.52 9.92
C ARG A 99 -12.80 2.61 10.96
N PRO A 100 -13.11 3.11 12.17
CA PRO A 100 -13.85 2.33 13.14
C PRO A 100 -15.25 1.97 12.61
N ALA A 101 -15.71 0.76 12.93
CA ALA A 101 -17.05 0.27 12.65
C ALA A 101 -17.61 -0.44 13.89
N GLU A 102 -18.92 -0.68 13.92
CA GLU A 102 -19.62 -1.25 15.09
C GLU A 102 -19.00 -2.56 15.61
N LYS A 103 -18.50 -3.42 14.71
CA LYS A 103 -17.86 -4.72 15.03
C LYS A 103 -16.53 -4.89 14.30
N GLY A 104 -15.60 -3.95 14.53
CA GLY A 104 -14.24 -3.98 13.99
C GLY A 104 -13.91 -2.73 13.18
N SER A 105 -13.59 -2.88 11.91
CA SER A 105 -13.19 -1.76 11.05
C SER A 105 -13.70 -1.87 9.63
N GLU A 106 -13.76 -0.71 8.99
CA GLU A 106 -13.98 -0.55 7.56
C GLU A 106 -12.65 -0.19 6.90
N VAL A 107 -12.17 -1.07 6.03
CA VAL A 107 -10.97 -0.88 5.23
C VAL A 107 -11.38 -0.33 3.89
N VAL A 108 -10.97 0.92 3.62
CA VAL A 108 -11.22 1.60 2.36
C VAL A 108 -9.94 1.56 1.54
N PHE A 109 -10.01 0.89 0.39
CA PHE A 109 -8.95 0.76 -0.59
C PHE A 109 -9.30 1.59 -1.82
N PHE A 110 -8.33 2.35 -2.31
CA PHE A 110 -8.42 3.06 -3.56
C PHE A 110 -7.11 2.90 -4.33
N ILE A 111 -7.19 2.65 -5.63
CA ILE A 111 -6.04 2.64 -6.52
C ILE A 111 -6.39 3.33 -7.83
N SER A 112 -5.47 4.16 -8.31
CA SER A 112 -5.48 4.69 -9.67
C SER A 112 -4.10 4.47 -10.28
N TYR A 113 -4.07 4.03 -11.54
CA TYR A 113 -2.82 3.69 -12.20
C TYR A 113 -2.89 3.99 -13.70
N GLU A 114 -1.74 4.17 -14.31
CA GLU A 114 -1.54 4.30 -15.76
C GLU A 114 -0.26 3.54 -16.15
N PHE A 115 -0.39 2.61 -17.09
CA PHE A 115 0.75 1.92 -17.69
C PHE A 115 1.44 2.83 -18.72
N ALA A 116 2.75 2.65 -18.91
CA ALA A 116 3.50 3.42 -19.91
C ALA A 116 3.21 3.06 -21.36
N SER A 117 2.53 1.92 -21.62
CA SER A 117 2.02 1.51 -22.93
C SER A 117 0.99 0.41 -22.80
#